data_AF-A0A9W6ZC80-F1
#
_entry.id   AF-A0A9W6ZC80-F1
#
_cell.length_a   1.000
_cell.length_b   1.000
_cell.length_c   1.000
_cell.angle_alpha   90.00
_cell.angle_beta   90.00
_cell.angle_gamma   90.00
#
_symmetry.space_group_name_H-M   'P 1'
#
loop_
_entity.id
_entity.type
_entity.pdbx_description
1 polymer ?
#
loop_
_entity_poly.entity_id
_entity_poly.type
_entity_poly.pdbx_seq_one_letter_code
_entity_poly.pdbx_strand_id
1 'polypeptide(L)'
;MLYQPILIRIGMKILLLSILAPIASSWLVPSSPSPRPTRLQAEIRGPTSKSKELRFGWDGTTALGGAVDDSKPARLLEDIRKQGETIPEAADLFLRNMEMSPEGFTFSEFLEMINSVYETGLIEFKNGNIVNAPGTNEGTAHVLSFSALANLTDSQTLLLWAEHYRDTLADPGGDSHPNIREFMKTGMEGVDFDTHGISLTKKVGGDAEWDWDAESWIP
;
A
#
# COMPACT_ATOMS: atom_id res chain seq x y z
N MET A 1 22.90 44.52 -47.50
CA MET A 1 21.87 44.12 -46.51
C MET A 1 22.15 44.92 -45.24
N LEU A 2 21.43 46.04 -45.01
CA LEU A 2 20.19 46.13 -44.21
C LEU A 2 20.48 45.74 -42.74
N TYR A 3 20.30 46.53 -41.68
CA TYR A 3 19.54 47.76 -41.42
C TYR A 3 20.12 48.37 -40.11
N GLN A 4 20.26 49.69 -40.02
CA GLN A 4 20.58 50.45 -38.79
C GLN A 4 19.30 51.13 -38.27
N PRO A 5 19.07 51.29 -36.95
CA PRO A 5 17.84 51.87 -36.42
C PRO A 5 17.89 53.41 -36.44
N ILE A 6 16.82 54.02 -36.97
CA ILE A 6 16.64 55.47 -37.04
C ILE A 6 15.75 55.92 -35.87
N LEU A 7 16.33 56.77 -35.02
CA LEU A 7 15.66 57.50 -33.95
C LEU A 7 15.27 58.89 -34.48
N ILE A 8 13.98 59.23 -34.48
CA ILE A 8 13.53 60.61 -34.75
C ILE A 8 12.49 61.01 -33.70
N ARG A 9 12.90 61.95 -32.83
CA ARG A 9 12.01 62.87 -32.12
C ARG A 9 11.44 63.88 -33.11
N ILE A 10 10.19 64.31 -32.89
CA ILE A 10 9.52 65.60 -33.22
C ILE A 10 8.02 65.24 -33.17
N GLY A 11 7.07 65.96 -32.60
CA GLY A 11 6.98 67.30 -32.05
C GLY A 11 5.51 67.48 -31.67
N MET A 12 5.28 68.08 -30.52
CA MET A 12 3.97 68.23 -29.88
C MET A 12 3.11 69.23 -30.65
N LYS A 13 1.91 68.84 -31.09
CA LYS A 13 0.86 69.75 -31.56
C LYS A 13 -0.41 69.52 -30.74
N ILE A 14 -0.74 70.54 -29.95
CA ILE A 14 -1.99 70.70 -29.22
C ILE A 14 -3.06 71.16 -30.21
N LEU A 15 -4.24 70.53 -30.19
CA LEU A 15 -5.47 71.13 -30.68
C LEU A 15 -6.66 70.56 -29.88
N LEU A 16 -7.30 71.46 -29.14
CA LEU A 16 -8.55 71.32 -28.40
C LEU A 16 -9.77 71.33 -29.34
N LEU A 17 -10.95 71.03 -28.75
CA LEU A 17 -12.34 70.97 -29.25
C LEU A 17 -12.78 69.56 -29.68
N SER A 18 -13.95 69.02 -29.31
CA SER A 18 -15.13 69.54 -28.59
C SER A 18 -16.06 68.38 -28.22
N ILE A 19 -16.62 68.46 -27.01
CA ILE A 19 -17.94 68.01 -26.53
C ILE A 19 -18.70 66.97 -27.40
N LEU A 20 -18.87 65.76 -26.87
CA LEU A 20 -20.11 64.99 -26.99
C LEU A 20 -20.23 64.01 -25.80
N ALA A 21 -21.29 64.14 -25.00
CA ALA A 21 -21.56 63.27 -23.87
C ALA A 21 -22.11 61.90 -24.34
N PRO A 22 -21.57 60.76 -23.88
CA PRO A 22 -22.28 59.50 -23.95
C PRO A 22 -23.04 59.29 -22.64
N ILE A 23 -24.34 59.04 -22.78
CA ILE A 23 -25.25 58.64 -21.71
C ILE A 23 -24.69 57.36 -21.08
N ALA A 24 -24.34 57.41 -19.79
CA ALA A 24 -23.93 56.25 -19.03
C ALA A 24 -25.16 55.41 -18.70
N SER A 25 -25.42 54.37 -19.50
CA SER A 25 -26.33 53.30 -19.11
C SER A 25 -25.67 52.46 -18.03
N SER A 26 -26.06 52.69 -16.78
CA SER A 26 -25.66 51.88 -15.63
C SER A 26 -26.26 50.48 -15.75
N TRP A 27 -25.45 49.50 -16.14
CA TRP A 27 -25.79 48.09 -16.00
C TRP A 27 -25.67 47.70 -14.52
N LEU A 28 -26.79 47.40 -13.88
CA LEU A 28 -26.83 46.77 -12.57
C LEU A 28 -26.26 45.35 -12.69
N VAL A 29 -25.08 45.13 -12.10
CA VAL A 29 -24.53 43.79 -11.89
C VAL A 29 -25.39 43.11 -10.81
N PRO A 30 -26.04 41.96 -11.08
CA PRO A 30 -26.74 41.23 -10.03
C PRO A 30 -25.72 40.71 -9.02
N SER A 31 -25.92 41.02 -7.73
CA SER A 31 -25.11 40.49 -6.65
C SER A 31 -25.18 38.96 -6.62
N SER A 32 -24.02 38.30 -6.67
CA SER A 32 -23.88 36.86 -6.52
C SER A 32 -24.47 36.40 -5.18
N PRO A 33 -25.35 35.37 -5.13
CA PRO A 33 -25.87 34.87 -3.86
C PRO A 33 -24.74 34.21 -3.07
N SER A 34 -24.55 34.63 -1.82
CA SER A 34 -23.58 34.01 -0.91
C SER A 34 -23.86 32.51 -0.74
N PRO A 35 -22.83 31.65 -0.67
CA PRO A 35 -23.04 30.22 -0.43
C PRO A 35 -23.67 30.03 0.95
N ARG A 36 -24.86 29.43 1.00
CA ARG A 36 -25.44 28.96 2.26
C ARG A 36 -24.63 27.76 2.76
N PRO A 37 -24.13 27.76 4.01
CA PRO A 37 -23.54 26.56 4.58
C PRO A 37 -24.66 25.55 4.85
N THR A 38 -24.78 24.52 4.02
CA THR A 38 -25.57 23.32 4.34
C THR A 38 -24.80 22.48 5.36
N ARG A 39 -24.74 22.96 6.60
CA ARG A 39 -24.36 22.11 7.73
C ARG A 39 -25.65 21.52 8.29
N LEU A 40 -25.93 20.25 7.97
CA LEU A 40 -26.93 19.49 8.71
C LEU A 40 -26.47 19.44 10.18
N GLN A 41 -27.29 19.96 11.10
CA GLN A 41 -27.04 19.75 12.52
C GLN A 41 -27.33 18.28 12.80
N ALA A 42 -26.28 17.48 13.00
CA ALA A 42 -26.42 16.15 13.57
C ALA A 42 -26.79 16.34 15.05
N GLU A 43 -28.04 16.11 15.40
CA GLU A 43 -28.48 16.07 16.79
C GLU A 43 -28.02 14.73 17.39
N ILE A 44 -26.97 14.78 18.20
CA ILE A 44 -26.46 13.61 18.92
C ILE A 44 -27.46 13.31 20.03
N ARG A 45 -28.24 12.23 19.86
CA ARG A 45 -29.17 11.75 20.88
C ARG A 45 -28.38 11.29 22.12
N GLY A 46 -28.87 11.67 23.29
CA GLY A 46 -28.29 11.23 24.56
C GLY A 46 -28.36 9.70 24.75
N PRO A 47 -27.58 9.17 25.70
CA PRO A 47 -27.51 7.73 25.96
C PRO A 47 -28.89 7.17 26.30
N THR A 48 -29.33 6.17 25.52
CA THR A 48 -30.60 5.46 25.77
C THR A 48 -30.42 4.40 26.85
N SER A 49 -31.48 3.87 27.44
CA SER A 49 -31.40 2.80 28.46
C SER A 49 -30.63 1.56 27.98
N LYS A 50 -30.61 1.30 26.65
CA LYS A 50 -29.81 0.24 26.01
C LYS A 50 -28.30 0.46 26.10
N SER A 51 -27.83 1.69 26.33
CA SER A 51 -26.39 1.99 26.51
C SER A 51 -25.80 1.43 27.81
N LYS A 52 -26.64 1.12 28.82
CA LYS A 52 -26.17 0.62 30.12
C LYS A 52 -25.73 -0.84 30.11
N GLU A 53 -26.12 -1.61 29.10
CA GLU A 53 -25.82 -3.04 28.96
C GLU A 53 -24.71 -3.33 27.93
N LEU A 54 -24.31 -2.32 27.16
CA LEU A 54 -23.35 -2.48 26.08
C LEU A 54 -21.91 -2.54 26.62
N ARG A 55 -21.30 -3.73 26.52
CA ARG A 55 -19.86 -3.95 26.78
C ARG A 55 -18.95 -3.39 25.67
N PHE A 56 -19.54 -3.06 24.52
CA PHE A 56 -18.94 -2.41 23.37
C PHE A 56 -19.87 -1.25 22.98
N GLY A 57 -19.43 -0.01 23.17
CA GLY A 57 -20.27 1.14 22.83
C GLY A 57 -19.66 2.50 23.16
N TRP A 58 -20.24 3.53 22.54
CA TRP A 58 -19.92 4.94 22.80
C TRP A 58 -20.91 5.51 23.81
N ASP A 59 -20.43 5.98 24.96
CA ASP A 59 -21.31 6.53 26.03
C ASP A 59 -21.65 8.02 25.84
N GLY A 60 -21.16 8.63 24.76
CA GLY A 60 -21.28 10.06 24.49
C GLY A 60 -20.02 10.87 24.82
N THR A 61 -19.12 10.33 25.65
CA THR A 61 -17.91 11.01 26.14
C THR A 61 -16.64 10.17 26.02
N THR A 62 -16.73 8.85 26.05
CA THR A 62 -15.61 7.91 25.99
C THR A 62 -16.09 6.59 25.37
N ALA A 63 -15.23 5.94 24.58
CA ALA A 63 -15.51 4.60 24.08
C ALA A 63 -15.35 3.60 25.24
N LEU A 64 -16.47 3.07 25.74
CA LEU A 64 -16.47 2.06 26.78
C LEU A 64 -16.27 0.69 26.13
N GLY A 65 -15.00 0.28 26.05
CA GLY A 65 -14.59 -1.06 25.62
C GLY A 65 -14.48 -1.20 24.10
N GLY A 66 -13.31 -1.67 23.66
CA GLY A 66 -13.08 -2.05 22.26
C GLY A 66 -11.68 -1.80 21.72
N ALA A 67 -10.72 -1.35 22.52
CA ALA A 67 -9.33 -1.60 22.18
C ALA A 67 -9.13 -3.11 22.30
N VAL A 68 -9.14 -3.81 21.16
CA VAL A 68 -8.58 -5.16 21.09
C VAL A 68 -7.08 -4.96 21.29
N ASP A 69 -6.66 -4.90 22.55
CA ASP A 69 -5.24 -4.70 22.94
C ASP A 69 -4.35 -5.82 22.37
N ASP A 70 -4.95 -6.97 22.04
CA ASP A 70 -4.32 -8.11 21.38
C ASP A 70 -4.88 -8.29 19.96
N SER A 71 -4.61 -7.34 19.07
CA SER A 71 -4.87 -7.55 17.64
C SER A 71 -3.93 -8.64 17.15
N LYS A 72 -4.34 -9.91 17.29
CA LYS A 72 -3.62 -11.04 16.71
C LYS A 72 -3.41 -10.74 15.22
N PRO A 73 -2.20 -10.95 14.69
CA PRO A 73 -1.96 -10.72 13.28
C PRO A 73 -2.96 -11.55 12.47
N ALA A 74 -3.47 -10.97 11.39
CA ALA A 74 -4.59 -11.53 10.65
C ALA A 74 -4.34 -12.95 10.11
N ARG A 75 -3.07 -13.37 10.02
CA ARG A 75 -2.66 -14.65 9.45
C ARG A 75 -1.36 -15.16 10.07
N LEU A 76 -1.47 -16.06 11.06
CA LEU A 76 -0.35 -16.75 11.68
C LEU A 76 0.08 -17.97 10.86
N LEU A 77 1.39 -18.21 10.79
CA LEU A 77 1.97 -19.36 10.09
C LEU A 77 1.49 -20.69 10.68
N GLU A 78 1.33 -20.76 12.01
CA GLU A 78 0.85 -21.97 12.68
C GLU A 78 -0.57 -22.36 12.26
N ASP A 79 -1.45 -21.37 12.06
CA ASP A 79 -2.84 -21.61 11.71
C ASP A 79 -2.98 -22.04 10.25
N ILE A 80 -2.20 -21.46 9.35
CA ILE A 80 -2.12 -21.89 7.94
C ILE A 80 -1.67 -23.35 7.85
N ARG A 81 -0.63 -23.73 8.61
CA ARG A 81 -0.11 -25.10 8.64
C ARG A 81 -1.13 -26.08 9.21
N LYS A 82 -1.89 -25.71 10.25
CA LYS A 82 -3.00 -26.53 10.78
C LYS A 82 -4.13 -26.71 9.77
N GLN A 83 -4.40 -25.69 8.96
CA GLN A 83 -5.41 -25.76 7.89
C GLN A 83 -4.95 -26.58 6.68
N GLY A 84 -3.65 -26.87 6.57
CA GLY A 84 -3.09 -27.67 5.47
C GLY A 84 -3.13 -26.94 4.13
N GLU A 85 -3.04 -25.61 4.14
CA GLU A 85 -3.06 -24.81 2.91
C GLU A 85 -1.81 -25.10 2.07
N THR A 86 -2.03 -25.44 0.79
CA THR A 86 -0.96 -25.68 -0.16
C THR A 86 -0.63 -24.43 -0.97
N ILE A 87 0.64 -24.32 -1.36
CA ILE A 87 1.09 -23.29 -2.28
C ILE A 87 0.36 -23.43 -3.63
N PRO A 88 0.06 -22.31 -4.31
CA PRO A 88 -0.54 -22.34 -5.63
C PRO A 88 0.36 -23.02 -6.69
N GLU A 89 -0.25 -23.60 -7.71
CA GLU A 89 0.46 -24.30 -8.80
C GLU A 89 1.49 -23.40 -9.51
N ALA A 90 1.14 -22.13 -9.79
CA ALA A 90 2.06 -21.19 -10.41
C ALA A 90 3.32 -20.94 -9.56
N ALA A 91 3.20 -20.96 -8.23
CA ALA A 91 4.33 -20.80 -7.32
C ALA A 91 5.19 -22.08 -7.25
N ASP A 92 4.57 -23.27 -7.28
CA ASP A 92 5.29 -24.55 -7.36
C ASP A 92 6.10 -24.66 -8.67
N LEU A 93 5.50 -24.27 -9.80
CA LEU A 93 6.19 -24.21 -11.09
C LEU A 93 7.36 -23.24 -11.08
N PHE A 94 7.19 -22.07 -10.45
CA PHE A 94 8.27 -21.10 -10.27
C PHE A 94 9.45 -21.70 -9.49
N LEU A 95 9.19 -22.40 -8.38
CA LEU A 95 10.22 -23.05 -7.59
C LEU A 95 10.98 -24.13 -8.38
N ARG A 96 10.28 -24.95 -9.17
CA ARG A 96 10.93 -25.94 -10.02
C ARG A 96 11.81 -25.32 -11.10
N ASN A 97 11.36 -24.22 -11.70
CA ASN A 97 12.15 -23.48 -12.69
C ASN A 97 13.42 -22.89 -12.05
N MET A 98 13.29 -22.36 -10.83
CA MET A 98 14.43 -21.87 -10.04
C MET A 98 15.44 -22.99 -9.74
N GLU A 99 14.98 -24.17 -9.34
CA GLU A 99 15.88 -25.31 -9.07
C GLU A 99 16.64 -25.77 -10.30
N MET A 100 16.04 -25.67 -11.49
CA MET A 100 16.69 -26.02 -12.75
C MET A 100 17.66 -24.94 -13.25
N SER A 101 17.37 -23.66 -12.99
CA SER A 101 18.15 -22.53 -13.48
C SER A 101 18.21 -21.37 -12.47
N PRO A 102 19.00 -21.50 -11.39
CA PRO A 102 19.00 -20.54 -10.29
C PRO A 102 19.55 -19.14 -10.68
N GLU A 103 20.33 -19.03 -11.75
CA GLU A 103 20.90 -17.76 -12.20
C GLU A 103 20.03 -17.02 -13.23
N GLY A 104 18.97 -17.68 -13.71
CA GLY A 104 18.21 -17.25 -14.89
C GLY A 104 17.04 -16.31 -14.63
N PHE A 105 16.70 -16.04 -13.35
CA PHE A 105 15.57 -15.20 -13.00
C PHE A 105 15.99 -13.93 -12.25
N THR A 106 15.07 -12.97 -12.24
CA THR A 106 15.22 -11.65 -11.63
C THR A 106 14.29 -11.49 -10.43
N PHE A 107 14.62 -10.58 -9.53
CA PHE A 107 13.77 -10.29 -8.38
C PHE A 107 12.40 -9.74 -8.81
N SER A 108 12.34 -9.03 -9.94
CA SER A 108 11.07 -8.55 -10.52
C SER A 108 10.13 -9.69 -10.91
N GLU A 109 10.64 -10.76 -11.52
CA GLU A 109 9.82 -11.93 -11.89
C GLU A 109 9.26 -12.64 -10.66
N PHE A 110 10.03 -12.71 -9.57
CA PHE A 110 9.53 -13.20 -8.29
C PHE A 110 8.37 -12.34 -7.78
N LEU A 111 8.51 -11.01 -7.80
CA LEU A 111 7.44 -10.10 -7.36
C LEU A 111 6.20 -10.19 -8.24
N GLU A 112 6.36 -10.34 -9.55
CA GLU A 112 5.24 -10.55 -10.49
C GLU A 112 4.49 -11.85 -10.18
N MET A 113 5.23 -12.94 -9.95
CA MET A 113 4.63 -14.21 -9.51
C MET A 113 3.84 -14.02 -8.22
N ILE A 114 4.43 -13.39 -7.20
CA ILE A 114 3.75 -13.14 -5.93
C ILE A 114 2.49 -12.29 -6.14
N ASN A 115 2.58 -11.20 -6.89
CA ASN A 115 1.43 -10.33 -7.17
C ASN A 115 0.33 -11.04 -7.96
N SER A 116 0.66 -12.05 -8.76
CA SER A 116 -0.35 -12.81 -9.52
C SER A 116 -1.18 -13.73 -8.63
N VAL A 117 -0.58 -14.34 -7.60
CA VAL A 117 -1.24 -15.40 -6.80
C VAL A 117 -1.51 -15.05 -5.34
N TYR A 118 -0.88 -14.00 -4.83
CA TYR A 118 -1.03 -13.55 -3.47
C TYR A 118 -1.47 -12.08 -3.41
N GLU A 119 -2.23 -11.76 -2.37
CA GLU A 119 -2.47 -10.41 -1.89
C GLU A 119 -1.41 -10.07 -0.85
N THR A 120 -0.78 -8.92 -1.02
CA THR A 120 0.29 -8.44 -0.15
C THR A 120 -0.30 -7.51 0.91
N GLY A 121 0.07 -7.75 2.17
CA GLY A 121 -0.29 -6.92 3.31
C GLY A 121 0.93 -6.19 3.87
N LEU A 122 0.69 -4.99 4.41
CA LEU A 122 1.71 -4.24 5.14
C LEU A 122 1.84 -4.81 6.56
N ILE A 123 2.97 -5.45 6.84
CA ILE A 123 3.27 -5.98 8.18
C ILE A 123 4.62 -5.48 8.66
N GLU A 124 4.75 -5.34 9.98
CA GLU A 124 6.05 -5.27 10.64
C GLU A 124 6.66 -6.67 10.64
N PHE A 125 7.97 -6.79 10.46
CA PHE A 125 8.65 -8.08 10.60
C PHE A 125 10.05 -7.92 11.17
N LYS A 126 10.50 -8.94 11.88
CA LYS A 126 11.85 -9.00 12.46
C LYS A 126 12.65 -10.11 11.81
N ASN A 127 13.85 -9.76 11.34
CA ASN A 127 14.81 -10.67 10.74
C ASN A 127 16.12 -10.56 11.53
N GLY A 128 16.37 -11.53 12.42
CA GLY A 128 17.48 -11.49 13.36
C GLY A 128 17.38 -10.28 14.28
N ASN A 129 18.37 -9.40 14.22
CA ASN A 129 18.39 -8.17 15.01
C ASN A 129 17.72 -6.96 14.33
N ILE A 130 17.28 -7.11 13.08
CA ILE A 130 16.68 -6.02 12.29
C ILE A 130 15.17 -6.07 12.42
N VAL A 131 14.57 -4.96 12.86
CA VAL A 131 13.12 -4.75 12.86
C VAL A 131 12.76 -3.84 11.70
N ASN A 132 11.86 -4.29 10.83
CA ASN A 132 11.39 -3.54 9.66
C ASN A 132 9.95 -3.10 9.92
N ALA A 133 9.71 -1.79 9.92
CA ALA A 133 8.39 -1.21 10.10
C ALA A 133 7.45 -1.54 8.91
N PRO A 134 6.12 -1.47 9.09
CA PRO A 134 5.16 -1.72 8.01
C PRO A 134 5.44 -0.82 6.79
N GLY A 135 5.51 -1.42 5.60
CA GLY A 135 5.81 -0.72 4.34
C GLY A 135 7.28 -0.42 4.09
N THR A 136 8.18 -0.86 4.98
CA THR A 136 9.63 -0.85 4.71
C THR A 136 10.11 -2.22 4.27
N ASN A 137 10.98 -2.26 3.24
CA ASN A 137 11.56 -3.50 2.73
C ASN A 137 10.52 -4.58 2.36
N GLU A 138 9.40 -4.18 1.75
CA GLU A 138 8.28 -5.05 1.38
C GLU A 138 8.73 -6.28 0.59
N GLY A 139 9.70 -6.13 -0.32
CA GLY A 139 10.27 -7.24 -1.07
C GLY A 139 10.88 -8.33 -0.16
N THR A 140 11.53 -7.93 0.94
CA THR A 140 12.03 -8.89 1.94
C THR A 140 10.89 -9.55 2.69
N ALA A 141 9.86 -8.79 3.09
CA ALA A 141 8.68 -9.34 3.75
C ALA A 141 8.01 -10.43 2.88
N HIS A 142 7.91 -10.20 1.57
CA HIS A 142 7.35 -11.16 0.62
C HIS A 142 8.21 -12.42 0.50
N VAL A 143 9.53 -12.28 0.38
CA VAL A 143 10.45 -13.43 0.31
C VAL A 143 10.36 -14.29 1.57
N LEU A 144 10.44 -13.69 2.76
CA LEU A 144 10.38 -14.42 4.03
C LEU A 144 9.03 -15.10 4.22
N SER A 145 7.95 -14.37 3.94
CA SER A 145 6.59 -14.90 3.99
C SER A 145 6.38 -16.08 3.05
N PHE A 146 6.81 -15.95 1.80
CA PHE A 146 6.68 -17.01 0.80
C PHE A 146 7.52 -18.24 1.16
N SER A 147 8.74 -18.02 1.65
CA SER A 147 9.65 -19.10 2.05
C SER A 147 9.10 -19.90 3.23
N ALA A 148 8.46 -19.23 4.19
CA ALA A 148 7.79 -19.89 5.31
C ALA A 148 6.56 -20.70 4.87
N LEU A 149 5.79 -20.19 3.89
CA LEU A 149 4.63 -20.87 3.31
C LEU A 149 5.03 -22.11 2.49
N ALA A 150 6.07 -21.98 1.66
CA ALA A 150 6.59 -23.05 0.81
C ALA A 150 7.54 -24.02 1.56
N ASN A 151 7.81 -23.76 2.83
CA ASN A 151 8.72 -24.54 3.67
C ASN A 151 10.11 -24.74 3.02
N LEU A 152 10.66 -23.64 2.49
CA LEU A 152 11.96 -23.63 1.82
C LEU A 152 13.11 -23.73 2.82
N THR A 153 14.22 -24.26 2.35
CA THR A 153 15.50 -24.21 3.07
C THR A 153 16.08 -22.79 3.05
N ASP A 154 16.99 -22.49 3.97
CA ASP A 154 17.67 -21.19 4.03
C ASP A 154 18.40 -20.87 2.71
N SER A 155 19.02 -21.87 2.08
CA SER A 155 19.70 -21.70 0.80
C SER A 155 18.73 -21.40 -0.35
N GLN A 156 17.59 -22.09 -0.42
CA GLN A 156 16.55 -21.78 -1.41
C GLN A 156 15.95 -20.38 -1.18
N THR A 157 15.78 -19.98 0.07
CA THR A 157 15.30 -18.65 0.43
C THR A 157 16.27 -17.57 -0.04
N LEU A 158 17.57 -17.79 0.12
CA LEU A 158 18.60 -16.86 -0.35
C LEU A 158 18.56 -16.64 -1.87
N LEU A 159 18.24 -17.69 -2.64
CA LEU A 159 18.12 -17.60 -4.10
C LEU A 159 16.97 -16.69 -4.53
N LEU A 160 15.87 -16.60 -3.76
CA LEU A 160 14.70 -15.78 -4.12
C LEU A 160 15.02 -14.28 -4.21
N TRP A 161 16.05 -13.79 -3.52
CA TRP A 161 16.51 -12.40 -3.68
C TRP A 161 17.29 -12.16 -4.98
N ALA A 162 17.55 -13.20 -5.78
CA ALA A 162 18.10 -13.15 -7.13
C ALA A 162 19.36 -12.26 -7.24
N GLU A 163 19.30 -11.14 -7.98
CA GLU A 163 20.41 -10.19 -8.13
C GLU A 163 20.88 -9.60 -6.81
N HIS A 164 20.00 -9.31 -5.85
CA HIS A 164 20.38 -8.70 -4.58
C HIS A 164 21.22 -9.64 -3.71
N TYR A 165 20.99 -10.95 -3.81
CA TYR A 165 21.84 -11.94 -3.15
C TYR A 165 23.23 -12.02 -3.80
N ARG A 166 23.28 -12.00 -5.15
CA ARG A 166 24.53 -11.98 -5.91
C ARG A 166 25.37 -10.74 -5.60
N ASP A 167 24.73 -9.57 -5.51
CA ASP A 167 25.38 -8.31 -5.14
C ASP A 167 25.97 -8.37 -3.73
N THR A 168 25.24 -8.98 -2.79
CA THR A 168 25.69 -9.17 -1.41
C THR A 168 26.91 -10.09 -1.31
N LEU A 169 26.97 -11.14 -2.16
CA LEU A 169 28.12 -12.03 -2.25
C LEU A 169 29.32 -11.38 -2.95
N ALA A 170 29.07 -10.53 -3.95
CA ALA A 170 30.11 -9.83 -4.69
C ALA A 170 30.82 -8.75 -3.84
N ASP A 171 30.12 -8.18 -2.86
CA ASP A 171 30.67 -7.21 -1.92
C ASP A 171 30.54 -7.66 -0.44
N PRO A 172 31.43 -8.54 0.06
CA PRO A 172 31.37 -8.99 1.45
C PRO A 172 31.54 -7.88 2.49
N GLY A 173 32.19 -6.76 2.13
CA GLY A 173 32.47 -5.63 3.02
C GLY A 173 31.47 -4.48 2.93
N GLY A 174 30.51 -4.54 2.01
CA GLY A 174 29.50 -3.51 1.82
C GLY A 174 28.38 -3.52 2.86
N ASP A 175 27.65 -2.40 2.91
CA ASP A 175 26.49 -2.21 3.79
C ASP A 175 25.15 -2.38 3.04
N SER A 176 25.19 -2.79 1.77
CA SER A 176 24.00 -3.03 0.95
C SER A 176 23.20 -4.23 1.45
N HIS A 177 21.88 -4.16 1.33
CA HIS A 177 20.92 -5.23 1.66
C HIS A 177 21.09 -5.83 3.07
N PRO A 178 20.90 -5.02 4.13
CA PRO A 178 21.13 -5.47 5.51
C PRO A 178 20.27 -6.67 5.91
N ASN A 179 19.04 -6.78 5.37
CA ASN A 179 18.18 -7.94 5.61
C ASN A 179 18.74 -9.26 5.04
N ILE A 180 19.34 -9.23 3.84
CA ILE A 180 19.93 -10.44 3.23
C ILE A 180 21.13 -10.88 4.06
N ARG A 181 21.98 -9.94 4.47
CA ARG A 181 23.17 -10.22 5.31
C ARG A 181 22.81 -10.77 6.67
N GLU A 182 21.76 -10.25 7.30
CA GLU A 182 21.30 -10.76 8.58
C GLU A 182 20.69 -12.15 8.42
N PHE A 183 19.90 -12.37 7.36
CA PHE A 183 19.34 -13.68 7.05
C PHE A 183 20.43 -14.74 6.78
N MET A 184 21.55 -14.38 6.14
CA MET A 184 22.69 -15.30 5.98
C MET A 184 23.32 -15.77 7.31
N LYS A 185 23.13 -15.01 8.41
CA LYS A 185 23.67 -15.36 9.73
C LYS A 185 22.66 -16.13 10.57
N THR A 186 21.39 -15.71 10.54
CA THR A 186 20.37 -16.23 11.44
C THR A 186 19.48 -17.30 10.79
N GLY A 187 19.42 -17.34 9.46
CA GLY A 187 18.52 -18.21 8.71
C GLY A 187 17.04 -17.95 9.02
N MET A 188 16.19 -18.91 8.65
CA MET A 188 14.76 -18.86 8.94
C MET A 188 14.44 -18.86 10.43
N GLU A 189 15.30 -19.45 11.27
CA GLU A 189 15.15 -19.45 12.73
C GLU A 189 15.22 -18.05 13.35
N GLY A 190 15.87 -17.10 12.68
CA GLY A 190 15.95 -15.71 13.11
C GLY A 190 14.73 -14.87 12.79
N VAL A 191 13.77 -15.39 12.03
CA VAL A 191 12.61 -14.62 11.57
C VAL A 191 11.43 -14.84 12.52
N ASP A 192 10.89 -13.76 13.06
CA ASP A 192 9.75 -13.81 13.98
C ASP A 192 8.42 -13.76 13.21
N PHE A 193 7.82 -14.94 13.02
CA PHE A 193 6.47 -15.08 12.46
C PHE A 193 5.37 -15.18 13.52
N ASP A 194 5.73 -15.43 14.78
CA ASP A 194 4.77 -15.68 15.86
C ASP A 194 4.12 -14.38 16.32
N THR A 195 4.89 -13.28 16.34
CA THR A 195 4.39 -11.98 16.79
C THR A 195 3.61 -11.25 15.70
N HIS A 196 4.08 -11.29 14.45
CA HIS A 196 3.57 -10.42 13.37
C HIS A 196 2.88 -11.16 12.22
N GLY A 197 3.00 -12.50 12.15
CA GLY A 197 2.39 -13.30 11.10
C GLY A 197 3.05 -13.18 9.73
N ILE A 198 2.30 -13.46 8.67
CA ILE A 198 2.77 -13.52 7.28
C ILE A 198 2.14 -12.38 6.46
N SER A 199 2.92 -11.79 5.55
CA SER A 199 2.48 -10.67 4.70
C SER A 199 1.64 -11.11 3.49
N LEU A 200 1.53 -12.41 3.23
CA LEU A 200 0.96 -12.98 2.01
C LEU A 200 -0.33 -13.72 2.30
N THR A 201 -1.35 -13.38 1.54
CA THR A 201 -2.64 -14.06 1.54
C THR A 201 -2.91 -14.66 0.18
N LYS A 202 -3.14 -15.97 0.10
CA LYS A 202 -3.46 -16.63 -1.18
C LYS A 202 -4.72 -16.01 -1.78
N LYS A 203 -4.62 -15.56 -3.04
CA LYS A 203 -5.80 -15.15 -3.81
C LYS A 203 -6.68 -16.38 -4.03
N VAL A 204 -7.95 -16.25 -3.70
CA VAL A 204 -8.93 -17.28 -4.06
C VAL A 204 -9.06 -17.23 -5.58
N GLY A 205 -8.45 -18.21 -6.26
CA GLY A 205 -8.64 -18.45 -7.69
C GLY A 205 -10.03 -19.03 -7.91
N GLY A 206 -11.05 -18.20 -7.69
CA GLY A 206 -12.38 -18.43 -8.22
C GLY A 206 -12.50 -17.57 -9.46
N ASP A 207 -12.65 -18.21 -10.61
CA ASP A 207 -13.82 -17.91 -11.41
C ASP A 207 -15.04 -17.91 -10.47
N ALA A 208 -15.26 -16.80 -9.78
CA ALA A 208 -16.61 -16.42 -9.41
C ALA A 208 -17.33 -16.09 -10.72
N GLU A 209 -17.52 -17.12 -11.56
CA GLU A 209 -18.67 -17.22 -12.42
C GLU A 209 -19.82 -16.96 -11.47
N TRP A 210 -20.39 -15.77 -11.63
CA TRP A 210 -21.48 -15.27 -10.83
C TRP A 210 -22.58 -16.32 -10.94
N ASP A 211 -22.66 -17.22 -9.96
CA ASP A 211 -23.66 -18.26 -9.96
C ASP A 211 -24.98 -17.58 -9.61
N TRP A 212 -25.73 -17.24 -10.64
CA TRP A 212 -27.06 -16.66 -10.50
C TRP A 212 -28.01 -17.62 -9.76
N ASP A 213 -27.68 -18.92 -9.69
CA ASP A 213 -28.39 -19.97 -8.96
C ASP A 213 -27.91 -20.13 -7.50
N ALA A 214 -26.93 -19.33 -7.03
CA ALA A 214 -26.57 -19.26 -5.62
C ALA A 214 -27.65 -18.49 -4.84
N GLU A 215 -28.83 -19.09 -4.77
CA GLU A 215 -30.00 -18.56 -4.10
C GLU A 215 -29.70 -18.36 -2.61
N SER A 216 -29.96 -17.12 -2.22
CA SER A 216 -30.22 -16.56 -0.90
C SER A 216 -31.02 -17.48 0.04
N TRP A 217 -30.41 -18.55 0.56
CA TRP A 217 -30.98 -19.25 1.71
C TRP A 217 -30.52 -18.54 2.99
N ILE A 218 -31.23 -17.47 3.36
CA ILE A 218 -31.22 -16.94 4.72
C ILE A 218 -32.37 -17.65 5.45
N PRO A 219 -32.08 -18.57 6.40
CA PRO A 219 -33.10 -19.28 7.16
C PRO A 219 -33.92 -18.37 8.10
#